data_AF-A0A2N6E8N8-F1
#
_entry.id   AF-A0A2N6E8N8-F1
#
_cell.length_a   1.000
_cell.length_b   1.000
_cell.length_c   1.000
_cell.angle_alpha   90.00
_cell.angle_beta   90.00
_cell.angle_gamma   90.00
#
_symmetry.space_group_name_H-M   'P 1'
#
loop_
_entity.id
_entity.type
_entity.pdbx_description
1 polymer ?
#
loop_
_entity_poly.entity_id
_entity_poly.type
_entity_poly.pdbx_seq_one_letter_code
_entity_poly.pdbx_strand_id
1 'polypeptide(L)'
;MEDILNSATPLISALRNSVAVDQNWPAFRKLIENNLEDIVSTFSIRWLVSVCDTYADYGSGEQKRNALLISMFVNMLRMADTAFFVSSGIDEENLEKTNDRLVMQYDGVATFAINRQDVFLNLSKRTMRATKNDPVFGKIWKEIISRIHNYDNAITKFKSMSKVPHRYFPLNATEMPDNYGVV
;
A
#
# COMPACT_ATOMS: atom_id res chain seq x y z
N MET A 1 12.95 19.86 8.57
CA MET A 1 12.81 18.54 7.95
C MET A 1 12.98 17.41 8.97
N GLU A 2 14.13 17.32 9.66
CA GLU A 2 14.33 16.42 10.83
C GLU A 2 13.35 16.72 11.99
N ASP A 3 12.91 17.97 12.07
CA ASP A 3 11.98 18.50 13.07
C ASP A 3 10.56 17.87 13.07
N ILE A 4 10.01 17.55 11.88
CA ILE A 4 8.63 17.04 11.80
C ILE A 4 8.56 15.58 12.22
N LEU A 5 9.53 14.76 11.82
CA LEU A 5 9.57 13.36 12.24
C LEU A 5 9.82 13.23 13.74
N ASN A 6 10.70 14.07 14.29
CA ASN A 6 10.95 14.15 15.73
C ASN A 6 9.71 14.62 16.52
N SER A 7 8.87 15.46 15.92
CA SER A 7 7.59 15.87 16.49
C SER A 7 6.51 14.79 16.39
N ALA A 8 6.47 14.02 15.29
CA ALA A 8 5.45 13.00 15.06
C ALA A 8 5.70 11.72 15.86
N THR A 9 6.96 11.31 16.01
CA THR A 9 7.33 10.02 16.63
C THR A 9 6.82 9.87 18.07
N PRO A 10 6.97 10.87 18.96
CA PRO A 10 6.43 10.80 20.32
C PRO A 10 4.90 10.67 20.34
N LEU A 11 4.20 11.38 19.45
CA LEU A 11 2.74 11.32 19.34
C LEU A 11 2.26 9.93 18.87
N ILE A 12 2.91 9.37 17.84
CA ILE A 12 2.67 8.01 17.36
C ILE A 12 2.89 7.00 18.48
N SER A 13 4.01 7.12 19.20
CA SER A 13 4.34 6.22 20.31
C SER A 13 3.30 6.30 21.44
N ALA A 14 2.93 7.52 21.85
CA ALA A 14 1.93 7.72 22.89
C ALA A 14 0.57 7.14 22.48
N LEU A 15 0.12 7.42 21.26
CA LEU A 15 -1.16 6.94 20.74
C LEU A 15 -1.19 5.41 20.59
N ARG A 16 -0.11 4.79 20.12
CA ARG A 16 -0.01 3.33 20.04
C ARG A 16 -0.12 2.64 21.41
N ASN A 17 0.30 3.32 22.48
CA ASN A 17 0.21 2.84 23.85
C ASN A 17 -1.02 3.39 24.59
N SER A 18 -1.97 4.00 23.87
CA SER A 18 -3.19 4.61 24.42
C SER A 18 -2.94 5.62 25.54
N VAL A 19 -1.79 6.31 25.49
CA VAL A 19 -1.40 7.34 26.48
C VAL A 19 -2.01 8.68 26.09
N ALA A 20 -2.76 9.30 27.02
CA ALA A 20 -3.28 10.66 26.89
C ALA A 20 -3.95 10.92 25.52
N VAL A 21 -4.83 10.00 25.11
CA VAL A 21 -5.43 9.98 23.76
C VAL A 21 -6.17 11.29 23.45
N ASP A 22 -6.93 11.82 24.41
CA ASP A 22 -7.71 13.05 24.24
C ASP A 22 -6.82 14.27 23.93
N GLN A 23 -5.56 14.27 24.39
CA GLN A 23 -4.58 15.32 24.11
C GLN A 23 -3.77 15.01 22.85
N ASN A 24 -3.27 13.78 22.73
CA ASN A 24 -2.33 13.40 21.69
C ASN A 24 -2.98 13.23 20.32
N TRP A 25 -4.24 12.78 20.25
CA TRP A 25 -4.91 12.58 18.97
C TRP A 25 -5.16 13.89 18.21
N PRO A 26 -5.74 14.95 18.83
CA PRO A 26 -5.85 16.25 18.17
C PRO A 26 -4.49 16.83 17.77
N ALA A 27 -3.47 16.70 18.61
CA ALA A 27 -2.12 17.18 18.32
C ALA A 27 -1.50 16.45 17.11
N PHE A 28 -1.63 15.12 17.08
CA PHE A 28 -1.18 14.28 15.97
C PHE A 28 -1.88 14.66 14.67
N ARG A 29 -3.22 14.71 14.65
CA ARG A 29 -3.96 15.11 13.44
C ARG A 29 -3.53 16.47 12.91
N LYS A 30 -3.45 17.47 13.80
CA LYS A 30 -3.01 18.82 13.44
C LYS A 30 -1.61 18.81 12.83
N LEU A 31 -0.68 18.03 13.40
CA LEU A 31 0.67 17.89 12.87
C LEU A 31 0.66 17.25 11.47
N ILE A 32 -0.08 16.16 11.28
CA ILE A 32 -0.13 15.46 9.99
C ILE A 32 -0.79 16.32 8.92
N GLU A 33 -1.96 16.89 9.20
CA GLU A 33 -2.76 17.63 8.22
C GLU A 33 -2.07 18.93 7.79
N ASN A 34 -1.41 19.64 8.72
CA ASN A 34 -0.71 20.89 8.41
C ASN A 34 0.61 20.68 7.65
N ASN A 35 1.24 19.52 7.78
CA ASN A 35 2.58 19.25 7.22
C ASN A 35 2.56 18.10 6.20
N LEU A 36 1.41 17.83 5.60
CA LEU A 36 1.20 16.62 4.82
C LEU A 36 2.19 16.47 3.65
N GLU A 37 2.51 17.56 2.94
CA GLU A 37 3.46 17.53 1.81
C GLU A 37 4.89 17.18 2.27
N ASP A 38 5.34 17.78 3.37
CA ASP A 38 6.64 17.48 3.95
C ASP A 38 6.68 16.04 4.49
N ILE A 39 5.59 15.58 5.11
CA ILE A 39 5.48 14.22 5.63
C ILE A 39 5.57 13.21 4.50
N VAL A 40 4.76 13.35 3.44
CA VAL A 40 4.78 12.37 2.34
C VAL A 40 6.15 12.38 1.66
N SER A 41 6.79 13.53 1.45
CA SER A 41 8.10 13.60 0.80
C SER A 41 9.27 13.10 1.66
N THR A 42 9.17 13.15 3.00
CA THR A 42 10.33 12.89 3.88
C THR A 42 10.23 11.62 4.73
N PHE A 43 9.02 11.20 5.13
CA PHE A 43 8.86 10.01 5.97
C PHE A 43 9.12 8.76 5.14
N SER A 44 9.87 7.78 5.66
CA SER A 44 9.98 6.47 5.00
C SER A 44 8.62 5.76 4.93
N ILE A 45 8.47 4.74 4.07
CA ILE A 45 7.23 3.94 3.99
C ILE A 45 6.85 3.40 5.38
N ARG A 46 7.83 2.99 6.20
CA ARG A 46 7.58 2.56 7.58
C ARG A 46 6.85 3.62 8.40
N TRP A 47 7.27 4.87 8.32
CA TRP A 47 6.65 5.96 9.07
C TRP A 47 5.30 6.39 8.48
N LEU A 48 5.15 6.36 7.15
CA LEU A 48 3.84 6.57 6.51
C LEU A 48 2.82 5.52 6.97
N VAL A 49 3.25 4.25 7.09
CA VAL A 49 2.41 3.18 7.66
C VAL A 49 2.10 3.44 9.14
N SER A 50 3.06 3.91 9.95
CA SER A 50 2.78 4.30 11.34
C SER A 50 1.71 5.40 11.44
N VAL A 51 1.69 6.35 10.49
CA VAL A 51 0.63 7.35 10.39
C VAL A 51 -0.71 6.68 10.08
N CYS A 52 -0.75 5.78 9.10
CA CYS A 52 -1.95 4.98 8.80
C CYS A 52 -2.43 4.20 10.03
N ASP A 53 -1.57 3.42 10.70
CA ASP A 53 -1.95 2.64 11.88
C ASP A 53 -2.57 3.53 12.97
N THR A 54 -1.98 4.72 13.21
CA THR A 54 -2.53 5.69 14.17
C THR A 54 -3.93 6.18 13.77
N TYR A 55 -4.17 6.47 12.48
CA TYR A 55 -5.51 6.81 12.00
C TYR A 55 -6.48 5.62 11.99
N ALA A 56 -6.00 4.38 11.83
CA ALA A 56 -6.84 3.18 11.89
C ALA A 56 -7.44 2.99 13.31
N ASP A 57 -6.69 3.38 14.34
CA ASP A 57 -7.13 3.30 15.74
C ASP A 57 -8.06 4.46 16.13
N TYR A 58 -7.77 5.69 15.67
CA TYR A 58 -8.40 6.91 16.23
C TYR A 58 -9.17 7.79 15.22
N GLY A 59 -9.09 7.50 13.91
CA GLY A 59 -9.73 8.26 12.84
C GLY A 59 -11.27 8.23 12.84
N SER A 60 -11.89 8.99 11.95
CA SER A 60 -13.31 8.80 11.60
C SER A 60 -13.54 7.44 10.92
N GLY A 61 -14.79 6.97 10.79
CA GLY A 61 -15.08 5.67 10.17
C GLY A 61 -14.49 5.51 8.75
N GLU A 62 -14.52 6.57 7.94
CA GLU A 62 -13.88 6.59 6.63
C GLU A 62 -12.35 6.60 6.72
N GLN A 63 -11.79 7.44 7.59
CA GLN A 63 -10.34 7.51 7.79
C GLN A 63 -9.78 6.18 8.28
N LYS A 64 -10.44 5.52 9.23
CA LYS A 64 -10.06 4.21 9.75
C LYS A 64 -10.00 3.16 8.65
N ARG A 65 -11.04 3.09 7.81
CA ARG A 65 -11.11 2.19 6.67
C ARG A 65 -9.96 2.43 5.69
N ASN A 66 -9.74 3.68 5.31
CA ASN A 66 -8.72 4.05 4.32
C ASN A 66 -7.30 3.81 4.86
N ALA A 67 -7.06 4.15 6.12
CA ALA A 67 -5.82 3.86 6.82
C ALA A 67 -5.52 2.36 6.89
N LEU A 68 -6.51 1.55 7.30
CA LEU A 68 -6.38 0.11 7.40
C LEU A 68 -6.11 -0.54 6.03
N LEU A 69 -6.75 -0.05 4.97
CA LEU A 69 -6.51 -0.52 3.60
C LEU A 69 -5.04 -0.36 3.20
N ILE A 70 -4.45 0.80 3.48
CA ILE A 70 -3.03 1.08 3.15
C ILE A 70 -2.10 0.26 4.04
N SER A 71 -2.36 0.21 5.36
CA SER A 71 -1.54 -0.57 6.31
C SER A 71 -1.54 -2.06 5.95
N MET A 72 -2.72 -2.62 5.68
CA MET A 72 -2.86 -4.01 5.26
C MET A 72 -2.10 -4.28 3.96
N PHE A 73 -2.21 -3.40 2.96
CA PHE A 73 -1.47 -3.55 1.71
C PHE A 73 0.04 -3.64 1.93
N VAL A 74 0.63 -2.72 2.71
CA VAL A 74 2.07 -2.73 2.96
C VAL A 74 2.49 -3.95 3.79
N ASN A 75 1.68 -4.38 4.76
CA ASN A 75 1.97 -5.58 5.55
C ASN A 75 1.87 -6.87 4.73
N MET A 76 0.93 -6.97 3.79
CA MET A 76 0.86 -8.09 2.85
C MET A 76 2.04 -8.10 1.87
N LEU A 77 2.50 -6.93 1.42
CA LEU A 77 3.72 -6.82 0.62
C LEU A 77 4.94 -7.29 1.42
N ARG A 78 5.08 -6.84 2.68
CA ARG A 78 6.15 -7.32 3.59
C ARG A 78 6.12 -8.83 3.79
N MET A 79 4.93 -9.42 3.92
CA MET A 79 4.76 -10.87 4.01
C MET A 79 5.27 -11.56 2.74
N ALA A 80 4.88 -11.05 1.56
CA ALA A 80 5.35 -11.59 0.27
C ALA A 80 6.87 -11.43 0.10
N ASP A 81 7.43 -10.27 0.44
CA ASP A 81 8.87 -10.01 0.42
C ASP A 81 9.63 -10.95 1.36
N THR A 82 9.08 -11.19 2.55
CA THR A 82 9.65 -12.13 3.52
C THR A 82 9.61 -13.55 2.97
N ALA A 83 8.49 -13.96 2.34
CA ALA A 83 8.38 -15.26 1.70
C ALA A 83 9.43 -15.45 0.61
N PHE A 84 9.65 -14.45 -0.25
CA PHE A 84 10.73 -14.45 -1.24
C PHE A 84 12.12 -14.51 -0.62
N PHE A 85 12.33 -13.84 0.52
CA PHE A 85 13.62 -13.80 1.20
C PHE A 85 13.98 -15.15 1.84
N VAL A 86 12.99 -15.86 2.40
CA VAL A 86 13.22 -17.16 3.07
C VAL A 86 13.07 -18.36 2.14
N SER A 87 12.44 -18.21 0.97
CA SER A 87 12.35 -19.26 -0.05
C SER A 87 13.55 -19.25 -0.99
N SER A 88 13.75 -20.35 -1.71
CA SER A 88 14.83 -20.50 -2.71
C SER A 88 14.64 -19.66 -3.98
N GLY A 89 13.88 -18.56 -3.93
CA GLY A 89 13.54 -17.73 -5.08
C GLY A 89 12.31 -18.23 -5.83
N ILE A 90 12.28 -17.94 -7.14
CA ILE A 90 11.17 -18.26 -8.05
C ILE A 90 11.44 -19.61 -8.71
N ASP A 91 10.49 -20.52 -8.56
CA ASP A 91 10.49 -21.81 -9.26
C ASP A 91 10.03 -21.61 -10.72
N GLU A 92 10.90 -21.98 -11.68
CA GLU A 92 10.66 -21.77 -13.11
C GLU A 92 9.47 -22.60 -13.64
N GLU A 93 9.24 -23.80 -13.12
CA GLU A 93 8.12 -24.65 -13.53
C GLU A 93 6.78 -24.02 -13.08
N ASN A 94 6.74 -23.50 -11.85
CA ASN A 94 5.57 -22.79 -11.33
C ASN A 94 5.37 -21.43 -12.01
N LEU A 95 6.45 -20.75 -12.38
CA LEU A 95 6.38 -19.53 -13.19
C LEU A 95 5.72 -19.81 -14.55
N GLU A 96 6.13 -20.88 -15.24
CA GLU A 96 5.55 -21.26 -16.53
C GLU A 96 4.04 -21.54 -16.42
N LYS A 97 3.63 -22.30 -15.40
CA LYS A 97 2.22 -22.62 -15.14
C LYS A 97 1.35 -21.39 -14.89
N THR A 98 1.92 -20.33 -14.32
CA THR A 98 1.19 -19.11 -13.93
C THR A 98 1.32 -17.96 -14.93
N ASN A 99 2.03 -18.14 -16.05
CA ASN A 99 2.19 -17.10 -17.06
C ASN A 99 0.85 -16.58 -17.61
N ASP A 100 0.01 -17.47 -18.12
CA ASP A 100 -1.23 -17.10 -18.83
C ASP A 100 -2.49 -17.74 -18.23
N ARG A 101 -2.36 -18.42 -17.08
CA ARG A 101 -3.43 -19.21 -16.46
C ARG A 101 -3.47 -18.99 -14.96
N LEU A 102 -4.67 -19.15 -14.39
CA LEU A 102 -4.85 -19.23 -12.95
C LEU A 102 -4.62 -20.67 -12.51
N VAL A 103 -3.83 -20.87 -11.47
CA VAL A 103 -3.61 -22.19 -10.86
C VAL A 103 -4.32 -22.22 -9.53
N MET A 104 -5.28 -23.13 -9.38
CA MET A 104 -6.01 -23.30 -8.12
C MET A 104 -5.06 -23.66 -6.99
N GLN A 105 -5.23 -23.03 -5.84
CA GLN A 105 -4.45 -23.28 -4.64
C GLN A 105 -5.30 -24.02 -3.60
N TYR A 106 -6.14 -23.30 -2.87
CA TYR A 106 -7.02 -23.82 -1.83
C TYR A 106 -8.34 -23.07 -1.83
N ASP A 107 -9.42 -23.75 -1.45
CA ASP A 107 -10.76 -23.16 -1.23
C ASP A 107 -11.22 -22.13 -2.29
N GLY A 108 -11.08 -22.48 -3.57
CA GLY A 108 -11.47 -21.58 -4.66
C GLY A 108 -10.54 -20.39 -4.92
N VAL A 109 -9.49 -20.20 -4.12
CA VAL A 109 -8.44 -19.21 -4.35
C VAL A 109 -7.46 -19.75 -5.40
N ALA A 110 -7.14 -18.92 -6.39
CA ALA A 110 -6.16 -19.23 -7.42
C ALA A 110 -5.01 -18.22 -7.40
N THR A 111 -3.89 -18.61 -8.01
CA THR A 111 -2.84 -17.65 -8.38
C THR A 111 -3.38 -16.58 -9.32
N PHE A 112 -2.67 -15.47 -9.47
CA PHE A 112 -2.91 -14.57 -10.60
C PHE A 112 -2.11 -15.02 -11.83
N ALA A 113 -2.59 -14.66 -13.02
CA ALA A 113 -1.90 -14.95 -14.29
C ALA A 113 -0.93 -13.82 -14.65
N ILE A 114 0.38 -14.06 -14.59
CA ILE A 114 1.41 -13.01 -14.66
C ILE A 114 1.30 -12.10 -15.89
N ASN A 115 0.95 -12.66 -17.06
CA ASN A 115 0.84 -11.94 -18.33
C ASN A 115 -0.56 -11.42 -18.65
N ARG A 116 -1.56 -11.73 -17.82
CA ARG A 116 -2.97 -11.36 -18.05
C ARG A 116 -3.68 -10.79 -16.82
N GLN A 117 -2.96 -10.56 -15.72
CA GLN A 117 -3.58 -10.20 -14.44
C GLN A 117 -4.16 -8.78 -14.46
N ASP A 118 -5.39 -8.68 -13.95
CA ASP A 118 -6.03 -7.41 -13.57
C ASP A 118 -6.12 -7.23 -12.05
N VAL A 119 -5.63 -8.20 -11.27
CA VAL A 119 -5.77 -8.19 -9.80
C VAL A 119 -5.17 -6.92 -9.21
N PHE A 120 -3.95 -6.56 -9.62
CA PHE A 120 -3.27 -5.36 -9.13
C PHE A 120 -3.81 -4.07 -9.73
N LEU A 121 -4.23 -4.08 -11.00
CA LEU A 121 -4.88 -2.92 -11.61
C LEU A 121 -6.20 -2.61 -10.90
N ASN A 122 -7.05 -3.62 -10.70
CA ASN A 122 -8.35 -3.49 -10.05
C ASN A 122 -8.22 -3.12 -8.58
N LEU A 123 -7.24 -3.69 -7.86
CA LEU A 123 -6.97 -3.29 -6.49
C LEU A 123 -6.50 -1.83 -6.44
N SER A 124 -5.59 -1.41 -7.34
CA SER A 124 -5.14 -0.01 -7.42
C SER A 124 -6.32 0.95 -7.71
N LYS A 125 -7.18 0.63 -8.69
CA LYS A 125 -8.41 1.39 -8.98
C LYS A 125 -9.30 1.54 -7.73
N ARG A 126 -9.56 0.43 -7.03
CA ARG A 126 -10.41 0.42 -5.82
C ARG A 126 -9.80 1.27 -4.71
N THR A 127 -8.50 1.14 -4.46
CA THR A 127 -7.81 1.93 -3.44
C THR A 127 -7.79 3.41 -3.79
N MET A 128 -7.47 3.77 -5.03
CA MET A 128 -7.50 5.17 -5.50
C MET A 128 -8.89 5.79 -5.38
N ARG A 129 -9.96 5.03 -5.68
CA ARG A 129 -11.35 5.50 -5.48
C ARG A 129 -11.69 5.68 -4.01
N ALA A 130 -11.30 4.73 -3.15
CA ALA A 130 -11.57 4.79 -1.71
C ALA A 130 -10.87 5.96 -1.02
N THR A 131 -9.67 6.33 -1.48
CA THR A 131 -8.88 7.43 -0.91
C THR A 131 -9.04 8.76 -1.64
N LYS A 132 -9.81 8.82 -2.74
CA LYS A 132 -9.93 10.00 -3.61
C LYS A 132 -10.31 11.29 -2.87
N ASN A 133 -11.23 11.19 -1.92
CA ASN A 133 -11.78 12.33 -1.19
C ASN A 133 -11.08 12.57 0.15
N ASP A 134 -10.12 11.72 0.53
CA ASP A 134 -9.34 11.88 1.75
C ASP A 134 -7.98 12.51 1.41
N PRO A 135 -7.72 13.77 1.78
CA PRO A 135 -6.49 14.45 1.41
C PRO A 135 -5.25 13.77 1.97
N VAL A 136 -5.33 13.15 3.16
CA VAL A 136 -4.19 12.47 3.81
C VAL A 136 -3.91 11.16 3.10
N PHE A 137 -4.90 10.26 3.02
CA PHE A 137 -4.66 8.92 2.48
C PHE A 137 -4.51 8.90 0.96
N GLY A 138 -5.13 9.85 0.24
CA GLY A 138 -4.92 10.00 -1.19
C GLY A 138 -3.45 10.30 -1.52
N LYS A 139 -2.78 11.17 -0.73
CA LYS A 139 -1.36 11.49 -0.91
C LYS A 139 -0.45 10.37 -0.41
N ILE A 140 -0.71 9.82 0.78
CA ILE A 140 0.08 8.70 1.32
C ILE A 140 0.06 7.50 0.37
N TRP A 141 -1.11 7.13 -0.16
CA TRP A 141 -1.22 6.03 -1.11
C TRP A 141 -0.40 6.26 -2.37
N LYS A 142 -0.55 7.44 -3.00
CA LYS A 142 0.20 7.78 -4.22
C LYS A 142 1.71 7.73 -3.99
N GLU A 143 2.17 8.27 -2.86
CA GLU A 143 3.58 8.28 -2.51
C GLU A 143 4.13 6.88 -2.26
N ILE A 144 3.40 6.03 -1.51
CA ILE A 144 3.79 4.64 -1.27
C ILE A 144 3.89 3.87 -2.59
N ILE A 145 2.90 3.98 -3.47
CA ILE A 145 2.93 3.29 -4.77
C ILE A 145 4.08 3.80 -5.64
N SER A 146 4.30 5.12 -5.69
CA SER A 146 5.42 5.71 -6.41
C SER A 146 6.76 5.10 -5.96
N ARG A 147 6.95 5.00 -4.65
CA ARG A 147 8.19 4.43 -4.07
C ARG A 147 8.36 2.95 -4.29
N ILE A 148 7.29 2.15 -4.16
CA ILE A 148 7.35 0.70 -4.35
C ILE A 148 7.90 0.35 -5.73
N HIS A 149 7.61 1.15 -6.76
CA HIS A 149 8.17 0.95 -8.11
C HIS A 149 9.68 1.15 -8.21
N ASN A 150 10.31 1.80 -7.22
CA ASN A 150 11.73 2.13 -7.20
C ASN A 150 12.58 1.20 -6.30
N TYR A 151 11.96 0.20 -5.67
CA TYR A 151 12.65 -0.77 -4.81
C TYR A 151 12.53 -2.20 -5.35
N ASP A 152 13.49 -3.06 -5.03
CA ASP A 152 13.35 -4.50 -5.26
C ASP A 152 12.40 -5.10 -4.21
N ASN A 153 11.23 -5.56 -4.66
CA ASN A 153 10.18 -6.16 -3.84
C ASN A 153 9.35 -7.12 -4.71
N ALA A 154 8.43 -7.85 -4.08
CA ALA A 154 7.56 -8.83 -4.71
C ALA A 154 6.83 -8.26 -5.93
N ILE A 155 6.31 -7.02 -5.84
CA ILE A 155 5.58 -6.38 -6.94
C ILE A 155 6.51 -6.11 -8.11
N THR A 156 7.69 -5.53 -7.88
CA THR A 156 8.64 -5.21 -8.97
C THR A 156 9.26 -6.46 -9.58
N LYS A 157 9.45 -7.53 -8.80
CA LYS A 157 9.82 -8.87 -9.31
C LYS A 157 8.76 -9.44 -10.25
N PHE A 158 7.48 -9.47 -9.85
CA PHE A 158 6.43 -9.95 -10.76
C PHE A 158 6.25 -9.05 -11.99
N LYS A 159 6.41 -7.74 -11.81
CA LYS A 159 6.36 -6.76 -12.90
C LYS A 159 7.44 -7.03 -13.95
N SER A 160 8.67 -7.36 -13.56
CA SER A 160 9.77 -7.60 -14.50
C SER A 160 9.61 -8.88 -15.33
N MET A 161 8.84 -9.86 -14.82
CA MET A 161 8.54 -11.11 -15.52
C MET A 161 7.31 -11.03 -16.44
N SER A 162 6.52 -9.97 -16.32
CA SER A 162 5.24 -9.84 -17.01
C SER A 162 5.35 -9.20 -18.40
N LYS A 163 4.54 -9.70 -19.34
CA LYS A 163 4.28 -9.04 -20.63
C LYS A 163 3.37 -7.80 -20.52
N VAL A 164 2.74 -7.56 -19.36
CA VAL A 164 1.86 -6.40 -19.09
C VAL A 164 2.31 -5.62 -17.84
N PRO A 165 3.57 -5.14 -17.78
CA PRO A 165 4.15 -4.54 -16.58
C PRO A 165 3.43 -3.25 -16.13
N HIS A 166 2.73 -2.58 -17.04
CA HIS A 166 1.93 -1.38 -16.76
C HIS A 166 0.71 -1.66 -15.87
N ARG A 167 0.26 -2.91 -15.71
CA ARG A 167 -0.89 -3.28 -14.85
C ARG A 167 -0.53 -3.59 -13.39
N TYR A 168 0.74 -3.51 -13.02
CA TYR A 168 1.21 -3.75 -11.65
C TYR A 168 1.15 -2.44 -10.87
N PHE A 169 0.10 -2.23 -10.08
CA PHE A 169 -0.14 -1.03 -9.26
C PHE A 169 0.23 0.31 -9.96
N PRO A 170 -0.39 0.65 -11.10
CA PRO A 170 -0.11 1.90 -11.80
C PRO A 170 -0.57 3.12 -10.99
N LEU A 171 0.16 4.22 -11.11
CA LEU A 171 -0.16 5.51 -10.46
C LEU A 171 -1.43 6.17 -11.03
N ASN A 172 -1.76 5.87 -12.28
CA ASN A 172 -2.94 6.38 -12.99
C ASN A 172 -4.01 5.29 -13.21
N ALA A 173 -4.14 4.34 -12.28
CA ALA A 173 -4.99 3.15 -12.46
C ALA A 173 -6.44 3.45 -12.87
N THR A 174 -7.02 4.55 -12.37
CA THR A 174 -8.40 4.96 -12.67
C THR A 174 -8.62 5.42 -14.11
N GLU A 175 -7.56 5.68 -14.87
CA GLU A 175 -7.62 6.09 -16.28
C GLU A 175 -7.43 4.89 -17.23
N MET A 176 -7.06 3.73 -16.70
CA MET A 176 -6.68 2.58 -17.49
C MET A 176 -7.86 1.63 -17.73
N PRO A 177 -8.04 1.10 -18.95
CA PRO A 177 -9.01 0.03 -19.20
C PRO A 177 -8.54 -1.26 -18.51
N ASP A 178 -9.45 -1.95 -17.85
CA ASP A 178 -9.28 -3.36 -17.47
C ASP A 178 -9.80 -4.28 -18.59
N ASN A 179 -9.73 -5.60 -18.40
CA ASN A 179 -10.21 -6.56 -19.41
C ASN A 179 -11.73 -6.46 -19.70
N TYR A 180 -12.49 -5.70 -18.91
CA TYR A 180 -13.92 -5.46 -19.10
C TYR A 180 -14.24 -4.00 -19.53
N GLY A 181 -13.24 -3.12 -19.66
CA GLY A 181 -13.38 -1.71 -20.09
C GLY A 181 -12.81 -0.69 -19.08
N VAL A 182 -13.05 0.61 -19.31
CA VAL A 182 -12.76 1.66 -18.31
C VAL A 182 -13.95 1.74 -17.35
N VAL A 183 -13.85 1.12 -16.16
CA VAL A 183 -14.83 1.26 -15.06
C VAL A 183 -14.25 2.03 -13.87
#